data_AF-A0A967JZQ9-F1
#
_entry.id   AF-A0A967JZQ9-F1
#
_cell.length_a   1.000
_cell.length_b   1.000
_cell.length_c   1.000
_cell.angle_alpha   90.00
_cell.angle_beta   90.00
_cell.angle_gamma   90.00
#
_symmetry.space_group_name_H-M   'P 1'
#
loop_
_entity.id
_entity.type
_entity.pdbx_description
1 polymer ?
#
loop_
_entity_poly.entity_id
_entity_poly.type
_entity_poly.pdbx_seq_one_letter_code
_entity_poly.pdbx_strand_id
1 'polypeptide(L)'
;MTYGKAQADNFFNTIAEHFEGDYGELPPVIDLEHRRTGISGECRVKCYRALLDRTAELWNQAPMIYTAGWYWDTYVHPYVGDWKYWEEHELWEADPPPDTPIKGWVDGGVVLQVALSSPLDGWKDPKGYQGKVDINETEDSWLAKHWQPIPPPNCEEEVTKALAAQKIIYEKEIARLQDENAQLQIDVYNQALDDVKGTINNMYKE
;
A
#
# COMPACT_ATOMS: atom_id res chain seq x y z
N MET A 1 3.03 13.86 3.22
CA MET A 1 3.14 13.85 1.75
C MET A 1 4.08 12.78 1.23
N THR A 2 5.33 12.67 1.73
CA THR A 2 6.26 11.57 1.37
C THR A 2 5.69 10.17 1.58
N TYR A 3 4.91 9.94 2.63
CA TYR A 3 4.29 8.65 2.92
C TYR A 3 3.31 8.15 1.84
N GLY A 4 2.48 9.04 1.26
CA GLY A 4 1.54 8.64 0.21
C GLY A 4 2.27 8.22 -1.07
N LYS A 5 3.27 9.02 -1.48
CA LYS A 5 4.11 8.68 -2.64
C LYS A 5 4.88 7.38 -2.44
N ALA A 6 5.46 7.17 -1.26
CA ALA A 6 6.18 5.94 -0.94
C ALA A 6 5.28 4.69 -0.99
N GLN A 7 4.00 4.81 -0.63
CA GLN A 7 3.05 3.70 -0.79
C GLN A 7 2.70 3.43 -2.26
N ALA A 8 2.53 4.47 -3.08
CA ALA A 8 2.35 4.30 -4.54
C ALA A 8 3.57 3.62 -5.19
N ASP A 9 4.78 4.09 -4.85
CA ASP A 9 6.02 3.50 -5.35
C ASP A 9 6.14 2.03 -4.92
N ASN A 10 5.84 1.72 -3.66
CA ASN A 10 5.86 0.33 -3.17
C ASN A 10 4.82 -0.55 -3.87
N PHE A 11 3.60 -0.05 -4.06
CA PHE A 11 2.54 -0.77 -4.77
C PHE A 11 2.97 -1.09 -6.22
N PHE A 12 3.43 -0.08 -6.94
CA PHE A 12 3.91 -0.25 -8.32
C PHE A 12 5.10 -1.21 -8.43
N ASN A 13 6.10 -1.07 -7.55
CA ASN A 13 7.28 -1.92 -7.56
C ASN A 13 6.96 -3.38 -7.19
N THR A 14 6.01 -3.60 -6.30
CA THR A 14 5.53 -4.96 -5.95
C THR A 14 4.97 -5.66 -7.17
N ILE A 15 4.18 -4.95 -7.99
CA ILE A 15 3.64 -5.51 -9.23
C ILE A 15 4.75 -5.77 -10.25
N ALA A 16 5.66 -4.80 -10.45
CA ALA A 16 6.78 -4.94 -11.36
C ALA A 16 7.70 -6.14 -11.02
N GLU A 17 7.97 -6.36 -9.73
CA GLU A 17 8.85 -7.43 -9.26
C GLU A 17 8.19 -8.81 -9.32
N HIS A 18 6.93 -8.93 -8.89
CA HIS A 18 6.29 -10.23 -8.72
C HIS A 18 5.45 -10.68 -9.91
N PHE A 19 5.12 -9.76 -10.83
CA PHE A 19 4.27 -10.04 -11.98
C PHE A 19 4.96 -9.65 -13.30
N GLU A 20 6.29 -9.51 -13.31
CA GLU A 20 7.07 -9.20 -14.52
C GLU A 20 6.62 -7.91 -15.25
N GLY A 21 6.04 -6.96 -14.51
CA GLY A 21 5.48 -5.74 -15.09
C GLY A 21 4.11 -5.94 -15.77
N ASP A 22 3.44 -7.06 -15.53
CA ASP A 22 2.03 -7.22 -15.83
C ASP A 22 1.19 -6.49 -14.78
N TYR A 23 0.69 -5.33 -15.17
CA TYR A 23 -0.13 -4.46 -14.32
C TYR A 23 -1.63 -4.82 -14.36
N GLY A 24 -2.02 -5.85 -15.14
CA GLY A 24 -3.39 -6.27 -15.34
C GLY A 24 -4.17 -5.41 -16.34
N GLU A 25 -5.48 -5.62 -16.41
CA GLU A 25 -6.39 -4.97 -17.36
C GLU A 25 -7.33 -3.95 -16.73
N LEU A 26 -7.36 -3.81 -15.41
CA LEU A 26 -8.24 -2.87 -14.71
C LEU A 26 -7.42 -1.71 -14.12
N PRO A 27 -8.00 -0.51 -13.97
CA PRO A 27 -7.28 0.60 -13.34
C PRO A 27 -6.79 0.22 -11.94
N PRO A 28 -5.64 0.74 -11.49
CA PRO A 28 -5.13 0.49 -10.15
C PRO A 28 -6.15 0.96 -9.12
N VAL A 29 -6.44 0.11 -8.13
CA VAL A 29 -7.40 0.41 -7.07
C VAL A 29 -6.65 0.78 -5.81
N ILE A 30 -6.97 1.94 -5.25
CA ILE A 30 -6.41 2.42 -4.00
C ILE A 30 -7.45 2.29 -2.89
N ASP A 31 -7.18 1.39 -1.96
CA ASP A 31 -7.99 1.19 -0.76
C ASP A 31 -7.75 2.29 0.28
N LEU A 32 -8.80 3.08 0.51
CA LEU A 32 -8.84 4.21 1.44
C LEU A 32 -9.81 3.94 2.59
N GLU A 33 -9.54 2.92 3.41
CA GLU A 33 -10.36 2.62 4.61
C GLU A 33 -9.58 2.57 5.93
N HIS A 34 -8.25 2.76 5.87
CA HIS A 34 -7.43 2.55 7.06
C HIS A 34 -7.56 3.70 8.09
N ARG A 35 -7.94 3.34 9.32
CA ARG A 35 -8.00 4.25 10.47
C ARG A 35 -6.68 4.22 11.24
N ARG A 36 -5.61 4.81 10.70
CA ARG A 36 -4.41 5.03 11.51
C ARG A 36 -4.70 6.07 12.59
N THR A 37 -4.64 5.64 13.85
CA THR A 37 -4.77 6.52 15.00
C THR A 37 -3.58 7.50 15.03
N GLY A 38 -3.84 8.76 15.43
CA GLY A 38 -2.80 9.80 15.55
C GLY A 38 -2.49 10.61 14.29
N ILE A 39 -3.21 10.41 13.17
CA ILE A 39 -3.12 11.26 11.97
C ILE A 39 -4.37 12.14 11.89
N SER A 40 -4.19 13.46 11.71
CA SER A 40 -5.31 14.39 11.49
C SER A 40 -5.99 14.12 10.15
N GLY A 41 -7.28 14.42 10.04
CA GLY A 41 -8.02 14.26 8.77
C GLY A 41 -7.40 15.04 7.61
N GLU A 42 -6.93 16.27 7.84
CA GLU A 42 -6.21 17.05 6.82
C GLU A 42 -4.92 16.36 6.35
N CYS A 43 -4.15 15.77 7.28
CA CYS A 43 -2.93 15.05 6.95
C CYS A 43 -3.25 13.77 6.15
N ARG A 44 -4.35 13.08 6.51
CA ARG A 44 -4.86 11.92 5.78
C ARG A 44 -5.22 12.29 4.34
N VAL A 45 -6.05 13.31 4.13
CA VAL A 45 -6.46 13.83 2.81
C VAL A 45 -5.24 14.19 1.96
N LYS A 46 -4.25 14.89 2.53
CA LYS A 46 -2.99 15.22 1.83
C LYS A 46 -2.17 13.99 1.45
N CYS A 47 -2.17 12.95 2.27
CA CYS A 47 -1.48 11.69 1.95
C CYS A 47 -2.22 10.89 0.89
N TYR A 48 -3.55 10.84 0.93
CA TYR A 48 -4.37 10.20 -0.10
C TYR A 48 -4.20 10.85 -1.46
N ARG A 49 -4.29 12.17 -1.54
CA ARG A 49 -4.00 12.91 -2.77
C ARG A 49 -2.60 12.60 -3.31
N ALA A 50 -1.58 12.64 -2.46
CA ALA A 50 -0.22 12.32 -2.88
C ALA A 50 -0.03 10.87 -3.36
N LEU A 51 -0.80 9.92 -2.79
CA LEU A 51 -0.83 8.52 -3.21
C LEU A 51 -1.53 8.36 -4.57
N LEU A 52 -2.69 8.98 -4.74
CA LEU A 52 -3.47 8.95 -5.98
C LEU A 52 -2.71 9.60 -7.14
N ASP A 53 -2.18 10.81 -6.93
CA ASP A 53 -1.38 11.54 -7.92
C ASP A 53 -0.17 10.71 -8.37
N ARG A 54 0.58 10.13 -7.42
CA ARG A 54 1.76 9.32 -7.75
C ARG A 54 1.40 8.01 -8.42
N THR A 55 0.30 7.37 -8.04
CA THR A 55 -0.19 6.17 -8.73
C THR A 55 -0.57 6.51 -10.17
N ALA A 56 -1.22 7.65 -10.39
CA ALA A 56 -1.60 8.09 -11.73
C ALA A 56 -0.38 8.36 -12.63
N GLU A 57 0.66 8.99 -12.09
CA GLU A 57 1.95 9.16 -12.78
C GLU A 57 2.57 7.81 -13.16
N LEU A 58 2.65 6.88 -12.20
CA LEU A 58 3.32 5.59 -12.38
C LEU A 58 2.57 4.64 -13.32
N TRP A 59 1.25 4.66 -13.33
CA TRP A 59 0.41 3.76 -14.12
C TRP A 59 -0.09 4.41 -15.42
N ASN A 60 0.22 5.69 -15.64
CA ASN A 60 -0.25 6.49 -16.77
C ASN A 60 -1.78 6.47 -16.95
N GLN A 61 -2.52 6.36 -15.84
CA GLN A 61 -3.99 6.38 -15.79
C GLN A 61 -4.46 6.75 -14.38
N ALA A 62 -5.64 7.36 -14.25
CA ALA A 62 -6.18 7.68 -12.93
C ALA A 62 -6.52 6.39 -12.15
N PRO A 63 -6.08 6.25 -10.89
CA PRO A 63 -6.52 5.15 -10.04
C PRO A 63 -7.99 5.29 -9.66
N MET A 64 -8.63 4.14 -9.47
CA MET A 64 -9.93 4.02 -8.82
C MET A 64 -9.75 4.07 -7.30
N ILE A 65 -10.70 4.67 -6.59
CA ILE A 65 -10.72 4.67 -5.14
C ILE A 65 -11.66 3.58 -4.66
N TYR A 66 -11.17 2.71 -3.77
CA TYR A 66 -11.99 1.83 -2.96
C TYR A 66 -12.17 2.43 -1.58
N THR A 67 -13.41 2.55 -1.10
CA THR A 67 -13.71 2.96 0.28
C THR A 67 -15.11 2.51 0.64
N ALA A 68 -15.51 2.66 1.91
CA ALA A 68 -16.90 2.54 2.32
C ALA A 68 -17.48 3.93 2.61
N GLY A 69 -18.76 4.14 2.29
CA GLY A 69 -19.40 5.43 2.47
C GLY A 69 -19.32 6.01 3.88
N TRP A 70 -19.55 5.17 4.91
CA TRP A 70 -19.40 5.61 6.31
C TRP A 70 -17.98 6.09 6.63
N TYR A 71 -16.96 5.47 6.01
CA TYR A 71 -15.56 5.83 6.26
C TYR A 71 -15.30 7.20 5.68
N TRP A 72 -15.67 7.37 4.42
CA TRP A 72 -15.44 8.60 3.68
C TRP A 72 -16.07 9.79 4.39
N ASP A 73 -17.36 9.68 4.72
CA ASP A 73 -18.12 10.77 5.33
C ASP A 73 -17.61 11.15 6.72
N THR A 74 -17.07 10.18 7.46
CA THR A 74 -16.56 10.41 8.82
C THR A 74 -15.13 10.94 8.81
N TYR A 75 -14.26 10.41 7.95
CA TYR A 75 -12.81 10.55 8.10
C TYR A 75 -12.12 11.32 6.99
N VAL A 76 -12.79 11.53 5.86
CA VAL A 76 -12.24 12.15 4.66
C VAL A 76 -13.02 13.40 4.30
N HIS A 77 -14.31 13.27 3.99
CA HIS A 77 -15.18 14.35 3.51
C HIS A 77 -15.10 15.65 4.34
N PRO A 78 -15.07 15.65 5.69
CA PRO A 78 -14.99 16.89 6.47
C PRO A 78 -13.70 17.69 6.27
N TYR A 79 -12.69 17.08 5.65
CA TYR A 79 -11.36 17.64 5.45
C TYR A 79 -11.02 17.86 3.97
N VAL A 80 -11.94 17.54 3.06
CA VAL A 80 -11.79 17.80 1.64
C VAL A 80 -12.11 19.28 1.37
N GLY A 81 -11.11 20.03 0.89
CA GLY A 81 -11.29 21.44 0.51
C GLY A 81 -11.75 21.64 -0.93
N ASP A 82 -11.33 20.76 -1.84
CA ASP A 82 -11.66 20.80 -3.27
C ASP A 82 -12.29 19.46 -3.66
N TRP A 83 -13.60 19.46 -3.88
CA TRP A 83 -14.37 18.27 -4.20
C TRP A 83 -14.12 17.79 -5.63
N LYS A 84 -13.82 18.71 -6.55
CA LYS A 84 -13.65 18.42 -7.97
C LYS A 84 -12.52 17.43 -8.22
N TYR A 85 -11.43 17.55 -7.45
CA TYR A 85 -10.31 16.61 -7.52
C TYR A 85 -10.75 15.15 -7.25
N TRP A 86 -11.68 14.92 -6.32
CA TRP A 86 -12.10 13.56 -5.94
C TRP A 86 -13.12 12.97 -6.91
N GLU A 87 -13.90 13.81 -7.59
CA GLU A 87 -14.83 13.39 -8.65
C GLU A 87 -14.13 12.94 -9.94
N GLU A 88 -12.83 13.25 -10.10
CA GLU A 88 -12.02 12.77 -11.23
C GLU A 88 -11.62 11.30 -11.10
N HIS A 89 -11.80 10.71 -9.91
CA HIS A 89 -11.53 9.31 -9.64
C HIS A 89 -12.81 8.48 -9.64
N GLU A 90 -12.78 7.36 -10.33
CA GLU A 90 -13.85 6.37 -10.28
C GLU A 90 -13.91 5.73 -8.88
N LEU A 91 -15.11 5.35 -8.46
CA LEU A 91 -15.38 4.81 -7.13
C LEU A 91 -15.74 3.32 -7.20
N TRP A 92 -15.03 2.52 -6.42
CA TRP A 92 -15.46 1.20 -5.98
C TRP A 92 -16.02 1.34 -4.57
N GLU A 93 -17.34 1.27 -4.44
CA GLU A 93 -18.00 1.42 -3.16
C GLU A 93 -18.09 0.10 -2.38
N ALA A 94 -17.79 0.15 -1.09
CA ALA A 94 -17.67 -0.97 -0.18
C ALA A 94 -18.54 -0.87 1.10
N ASP A 95 -19.80 -0.42 0.98
CA ASP A 95 -20.79 -0.45 2.06
C ASP A 95 -21.94 -1.43 1.74
N PRO A 96 -21.69 -2.75 1.74
CA PRO A 96 -22.75 -3.72 1.55
C PRO A 96 -23.74 -3.66 2.71
N PRO A 97 -24.99 -4.11 2.51
CA PRO A 97 -26.04 -3.99 3.50
C PRO A 97 -25.65 -4.49 4.90
N PRO A 98 -26.13 -3.82 5.98
CA PRO A 98 -27.15 -2.77 5.96
C PRO A 98 -26.61 -1.37 5.62
N ASP A 99 -27.37 -0.62 4.82
CA ASP A 99 -27.04 0.76 4.41
C ASP A 99 -26.64 1.65 5.60
N THR A 100 -25.48 2.29 5.50
CA THR A 100 -25.11 3.35 6.44
C THR A 100 -25.61 4.71 5.94
N PRO A 101 -26.02 5.65 6.82
CA PRO A 101 -26.44 6.97 6.38
C PRO A 101 -25.25 7.73 5.75
N ILE A 102 -25.28 7.86 4.43
CA ILE A 102 -24.28 8.56 3.59
C ILE A 102 -24.82 9.92 3.13
N LYS A 103 -23.94 10.92 2.96
CA LYS A 103 -24.28 12.33 2.68
C LYS A 103 -23.56 12.97 1.51
N GLY A 104 -22.56 12.32 0.89
CA GLY A 104 -21.64 13.02 -0.01
C GLY A 104 -21.37 12.34 -1.34
N TRP A 105 -20.53 11.31 -1.33
CA TRP A 105 -19.75 10.90 -2.50
C TRP A 105 -20.17 9.58 -3.15
N VAL A 106 -20.97 8.82 -2.42
CA VAL A 106 -20.99 7.36 -2.52
C VAL A 106 -22.00 6.85 -3.55
N ASP A 107 -22.95 7.71 -3.93
CA ASP A 107 -24.00 7.39 -4.91
C ASP A 107 -23.49 7.24 -6.35
N GLY A 108 -22.18 7.38 -6.59
CA GLY A 108 -21.52 7.32 -7.90
C GLY A 108 -20.63 6.09 -8.13
N GLY A 109 -20.70 5.06 -7.28
CA GLY A 109 -19.90 3.84 -7.42
C GLY A 109 -20.10 3.16 -8.77
N VAL A 110 -19.02 2.98 -9.54
CA VAL A 110 -19.02 2.22 -10.80
C VAL A 110 -18.78 0.73 -10.57
N VAL A 111 -18.18 0.39 -9.43
CA VAL A 111 -18.11 -0.96 -8.88
C VAL A 111 -18.74 -0.94 -7.49
N LEU A 112 -19.61 -1.89 -7.19
CA LEU A 112 -20.32 -1.98 -5.91
C LEU A 112 -19.99 -3.32 -5.24
N GLN A 113 -19.47 -3.28 -4.02
CA GLN A 113 -19.36 -4.46 -3.18
C GLN A 113 -20.72 -4.78 -2.57
N VAL A 114 -21.34 -5.86 -3.03
CA VAL A 114 -22.72 -6.22 -2.66
C VAL A 114 -22.78 -7.22 -1.52
N ALA A 115 -21.69 -7.92 -1.24
CA ALA A 115 -21.62 -8.85 -0.11
C ALA A 115 -20.19 -9.03 0.41
N LEU A 116 -20.05 -9.02 1.73
CA LEU A 116 -18.82 -9.43 2.41
C LEU A 116 -18.87 -10.91 2.76
N SER A 117 -17.72 -11.56 2.72
CA SER A 117 -17.55 -12.87 3.38
C SER A 117 -18.55 -13.95 2.88
N SER A 118 -18.89 -13.92 1.60
CA SER A 118 -19.80 -14.88 0.97
C SER A 118 -19.11 -16.21 0.72
N PRO A 119 -19.81 -17.35 0.89
CA PRO A 119 -19.26 -18.63 0.48
C PRO A 119 -19.13 -18.67 -1.04
N LEU A 120 -17.95 -19.04 -1.56
CA LEU A 120 -17.77 -19.31 -2.97
C LEU A 120 -17.91 -20.81 -3.22
N ASP A 121 -18.94 -21.20 -3.96
CA ASP A 121 -19.16 -22.59 -4.31
C ASP A 121 -17.99 -23.12 -5.15
N GLY A 122 -17.48 -24.30 -4.77
CA GLY A 122 -16.35 -24.93 -5.44
C GLY A 122 -14.97 -24.43 -5.03
N TRP A 123 -14.87 -23.37 -4.21
CA TRP A 123 -13.59 -22.92 -3.67
C TRP A 123 -13.37 -23.42 -2.24
N LYS A 124 -12.24 -24.10 -2.03
CA LYS A 124 -11.75 -24.49 -0.72
C LYS A 124 -10.28 -24.09 -0.61
N ASP A 125 -9.88 -23.60 0.57
CA ASP A 125 -8.47 -23.38 0.85
C ASP A 125 -7.70 -24.73 0.83
N PRO A 126 -6.35 -24.72 0.85
CA PRO A 126 -5.56 -25.96 0.86
C PRO A 126 -5.82 -26.89 2.06
N LYS A 127 -6.54 -26.41 3.09
CA LYS A 127 -6.93 -27.17 4.28
C LYS A 127 -8.38 -27.67 4.20
N GLY A 128 -9.09 -27.40 3.11
CA GLY A 128 -10.45 -27.84 2.86
C GLY A 128 -11.54 -26.93 3.44
N TYR A 129 -11.20 -25.76 3.99
CA TYR A 129 -12.19 -24.79 4.46
C TYR A 129 -12.83 -24.09 3.27
N GLN A 130 -14.16 -23.97 3.29
CA GLN A 130 -14.86 -23.11 2.33
C GLN A 130 -14.46 -21.68 2.66
N GLY A 131 -13.58 -21.13 1.83
CA GLY A 131 -13.13 -19.78 2.05
C GLY A 131 -14.20 -18.80 1.62
N LYS A 132 -14.14 -17.61 2.22
CA LYS A 132 -15.12 -16.56 2.04
C LYS A 132 -14.54 -15.51 1.10
N VAL A 133 -15.39 -14.95 0.25
CA VAL A 133 -15.01 -13.94 -0.74
C VAL A 133 -15.93 -12.75 -0.65
N ASP A 134 -15.42 -11.59 -1.05
CA ASP A 134 -16.25 -10.42 -1.22
C ASP A 134 -16.77 -10.41 -2.66
N ILE A 135 -18.07 -10.12 -2.82
CA ILE A 135 -18.75 -10.11 -4.10
C ILE A 135 -18.93 -8.67 -4.53
N ASN A 136 -18.55 -8.39 -5.77
CA ASN A 136 -18.62 -7.06 -6.36
C ASN A 136 -19.34 -7.14 -7.70
N GLU A 137 -20.10 -6.09 -8.01
CA GLU A 137 -20.87 -5.94 -9.24
C GLU A 137 -20.45 -4.66 -9.95
N THR A 138 -20.49 -4.68 -11.27
CA THR A 138 -20.25 -3.50 -12.12
C THR A 138 -21.02 -3.68 -13.42
N GLU A 139 -21.16 -2.61 -14.19
CA GLU A 139 -21.81 -2.69 -15.49
C GLU A 139 -20.86 -3.25 -16.56
N ASP A 140 -21.38 -4.10 -17.46
CA ASP A 140 -20.66 -4.58 -18.65
C ASP A 140 -20.11 -3.42 -19.50
N SER A 141 -20.83 -2.29 -19.53
CA SER A 141 -20.45 -1.07 -20.25
C SER A 141 -19.14 -0.48 -19.72
N TRP A 142 -18.98 -0.49 -18.39
CA TRP A 142 -17.78 -0.02 -17.71
C TRP A 142 -16.63 -1.00 -17.92
N LEU A 143 -16.86 -2.30 -17.74
CA LEU A 143 -15.86 -3.34 -18.03
C LEU A 143 -15.36 -3.27 -19.47
N ALA A 144 -16.24 -3.13 -20.47
CA ALA A 144 -15.83 -3.06 -21.86
C ALA A 144 -14.90 -1.86 -22.17
N LYS A 145 -15.10 -0.74 -21.45
CA LYS A 145 -14.27 0.47 -21.58
C LYS A 145 -12.92 0.32 -20.87
N HIS A 146 -12.90 -0.33 -19.71
CA HIS A 146 -11.75 -0.33 -18.81
C HIS A 146 -10.90 -1.60 -18.87
N TRP A 147 -11.46 -2.75 -19.25
CA TRP A 147 -10.75 -4.02 -19.42
C TRP A 147 -9.84 -3.99 -20.64
N GLN A 148 -8.76 -3.23 -20.51
CA GLN A 148 -7.75 -3.04 -21.53
C GLN A 148 -6.40 -3.23 -20.86
N PRO A 149 -5.44 -3.92 -21.49
CA PRO A 149 -4.10 -4.04 -20.93
C PRO A 149 -3.57 -2.66 -20.58
N ILE A 150 -3.14 -2.51 -19.32
CA ILE A 150 -2.58 -1.25 -18.88
C ILE A 150 -1.31 -1.04 -19.68
N PRO A 151 -1.20 0.06 -20.44
CA PRO A 151 -0.03 0.29 -21.25
C PRO A 151 1.19 0.30 -20.32
N PRO A 152 2.30 -0.34 -20.72
CA PRO A 152 3.51 -0.29 -19.93
C PRO A 152 3.81 1.19 -19.66
N PRO A 153 4.16 1.54 -18.43
CA PRO A 153 4.35 2.92 -18.06
C PRO A 153 5.38 3.52 -19.02
N ASN A 154 5.16 4.77 -19.41
CA ASN A 154 5.95 5.48 -20.42
C ASN A 154 7.33 5.83 -19.84
N CYS A 155 8.10 4.79 -19.48
CA CYS A 155 8.91 4.83 -18.27
C CYS A 155 10.10 3.85 -18.34
N GLU A 156 10.66 3.52 -19.50
CA GLU A 156 12.01 2.92 -19.49
C GLU A 156 12.95 3.80 -18.64
N GLU A 157 12.80 5.13 -18.73
CA GLU A 157 13.57 6.09 -17.95
C GLU A 157 13.13 6.21 -16.48
N GLU A 158 11.82 6.20 -16.18
CA GLU A 158 11.28 6.34 -14.81
C GLU A 158 11.42 5.03 -14.00
N VAL A 159 11.22 3.87 -14.63
CA VAL A 159 11.50 2.54 -14.03
C VAL A 159 12.99 2.42 -13.78
N THR A 160 13.85 2.85 -14.71
CA THR A 160 15.31 2.90 -14.48
C THR A 160 15.66 3.84 -13.33
N LYS A 161 15.03 5.02 -13.23
CA LYS A 161 15.24 5.95 -12.11
C LYS A 161 14.75 5.38 -10.77
N ALA A 162 13.59 4.73 -10.75
CA ALA A 162 13.03 4.10 -9.55
C ALA A 162 13.91 2.94 -9.08
N LEU A 163 14.32 2.04 -10.00
CA LEU A 163 15.26 0.96 -9.71
C LEU A 163 16.62 1.49 -9.23
N ALA A 164 17.14 2.56 -9.84
CA ALA A 164 18.37 3.19 -9.40
C ALA A 164 18.25 3.81 -8.00
N ALA A 165 17.14 4.47 -7.69
CA ALA A 165 16.88 5.04 -6.37
C ALA A 165 16.73 3.94 -5.30
N GLN A 166 16.01 2.86 -5.61
CA GLN A 166 15.81 1.73 -4.71
C GLN A 166 17.13 0.97 -4.46
N LYS A 167 17.97 0.82 -5.50
CA LYS A 167 19.33 0.29 -5.36
C LYS A 167 20.17 1.10 -4.37
N ILE A 168 20.13 2.44 -4.44
CA ILE A 168 20.86 3.31 -3.50
C ILE A 168 20.36 3.11 -2.05
N ILE A 169 19.05 2.92 -1.85
CA ILE A 169 18.49 2.66 -0.53
C ILE A 169 19.00 1.32 0.02
N TYR A 170 18.97 0.26 -0.80
CA TYR A 170 19.48 -1.05 -0.38
C TYR A 170 20.99 -1.03 -0.11
N GLU A 171 21.78 -0.34 -0.94
CA GLU A 171 23.22 -0.20 -0.71
C GLU A 171 23.53 0.52 0.62
N LYS A 172 22.77 1.56 0.97
CA LYS A 172 22.90 2.24 2.26
C LYS A 172 22.52 1.36 3.43
N GLU A 173 21.46 0.58 3.30
CA GLU A 173 20.99 -0.34 4.34
C GLU A 173 21.98 -1.50 4.55
N ILE A 174 22.52 -2.06 3.47
CA ILE A 174 23.59 -3.06 3.53
C ILE A 174 24.82 -2.48 4.25
N ALA A 175 25.25 -1.26 3.91
CA ALA A 175 26.36 -0.61 4.59
C ALA A 175 26.10 -0.41 6.09
N ARG A 176 24.90 0.06 6.46
CA ARG A 176 24.48 0.19 7.87
C ARG A 176 24.55 -1.14 8.61
N LEU A 177 24.02 -2.21 8.02
CA LEU A 177 24.03 -3.55 8.62
C LEU A 177 25.44 -4.12 8.74
N GLN A 178 26.34 -3.82 7.79
CA GLN A 178 27.74 -4.22 7.87
C GLN A 178 28.47 -3.47 9.00
N ASP A 179 28.23 -2.18 9.16
CA ASP A 179 28.80 -1.38 10.25
C ASP A 179 28.29 -1.86 11.62
N GLU A 180 26.99 -2.15 11.74
CA GLU A 180 26.41 -2.72 12.97
C GLU A 180 26.99 -4.08 13.32
N ASN A 181 27.19 -4.95 12.32
CA ASN A 181 27.80 -6.26 12.55
C ASN A 181 29.28 -6.13 12.95
N ALA A 182 30.03 -5.20 12.33
CA ALA A 182 31.41 -4.91 12.73
C ALA A 182 31.50 -4.39 14.16
N GLN A 183 30.60 -3.49 14.57
CA GLN A 183 30.54 -3.00 15.94
C GLN A 183 30.22 -4.10 16.95
N LEU A 184 29.26 -4.97 16.63
CA LEU A 184 28.92 -6.13 17.47
C LEU A 184 30.12 -7.07 17.68
N GLN A 185 30.93 -7.29 16.64
CA GLN A 185 32.16 -8.09 16.75
C GLN A 185 33.20 -7.44 17.67
N ILE A 186 33.37 -6.12 17.60
CA ILE A 186 34.24 -5.36 18.50
C ILE A 186 33.76 -5.49 19.95
N ASP A 187 32.47 -5.35 20.18
CA ASP A 187 31.88 -5.41 21.53
C ASP A 187 32.07 -6.82 22.14
N VAL A 188 31.85 -7.88 21.35
CA VAL A 188 32.11 -9.27 21.77
C VAL A 188 33.59 -9.48 22.11
N TYR A 189 34.51 -8.94 21.30
CA TYR A 189 35.95 -9.06 21.55
C TYR A 189 36.38 -8.32 22.82
N ASN A 190 35.87 -7.11 23.05
CA ASN A 190 36.15 -6.33 24.25
C ASN A 190 35.61 -7.01 25.51
N GLN A 191 34.40 -7.59 25.44
CA GLN A 191 33.84 -8.37 26.54
C GLN A 191 34.74 -9.56 26.88
N ALA A 192 35.17 -10.32 25.88
CA ALA A 192 36.08 -11.45 26.09
C ALA A 192 37.43 -11.02 26.71
N LEU A 193 37.97 -9.87 26.28
CA LEU A 193 39.18 -9.27 26.85
C LEU A 193 39.01 -8.92 28.33
N ASP A 194 37.87 -8.33 28.69
CA ASP A 194 37.60 -7.93 30.07
C ASP A 194 37.36 -9.14 30.97
N ASP A 195 36.72 -10.20 30.47
CA ASP A 195 36.57 -11.48 31.17
C ASP A 195 37.95 -12.13 31.46
N VAL A 196 38.86 -12.10 30.48
CA VAL A 196 40.25 -12.58 30.65
C VAL A 196 41.00 -11.74 31.68
N LYS A 197 40.92 -10.41 31.61
CA LYS A 197 41.54 -9.52 32.62
C LYS A 197 40.98 -9.76 34.01
N GLY A 198 39.66 -9.95 34.13
CA GLY A 198 38.99 -10.29 35.39
C GLY A 198 39.54 -11.59 35.98
N THR A 199 39.69 -12.62 35.13
CA THR A 199 40.26 -13.92 35.53
C THR A 199 41.70 -13.77 36.01
N ILE A 200 42.56 -13.08 35.24
CA ILE A 200 43.95 -12.82 35.61
C ILE A 200 44.04 -12.08 36.94
N ASN A 201 43.28 -10.99 37.12
CA ASN A 201 43.28 -10.21 38.35
C ASN A 201 42.84 -11.02 39.58
N ASN A 202 41.98 -12.01 39.41
CA ASN A 202 41.57 -12.91 40.50
C ASN A 202 42.66 -13.95 40.82
N MET A 203 43.41 -14.42 39.82
CA MET A 203 44.51 -15.38 40.03
C MET A 203 45.69 -14.80 40.81
N TYR A 204 45.92 -13.48 40.73
CA TYR A 204 47.06 -12.81 41.40
C TYR A 204 46.68 -12.09 42.71
N LYS A 205 45.47 -12.33 43.24
CA LYS A 205 44.98 -11.75 44.51
C LYS A 205 45.08 -12.71 45.71
N GLU A 206 45.67 -13.88 45.53
CA GLU A 206 46.03 -14.85 46.58
C GLU A 206 47.52 -14.78 46.92
#